data_AF-A0A0D6LWP2-F1
#
_entry.id   AF-A0A0D6LWP2-F1
#
_cell.length_a   1.000
_cell.length_b   1.000
_cell.length_c   1.000
_cell.angle_alpha   90.00
_cell.angle_beta   90.00
_cell.angle_gamma   90.00
#
_symmetry.space_group_name_H-M   'P 1'
#
loop_
_entity.id
_entity.type
_entity.pdbx_description
1 polymer ?
#
loop_
_entity_poly.entity_id
_entity_poly.type
_entity_poly.pdbx_seq_one_letter_code
_entity_poly.pdbx_strand_id
1 'polypeptide(L)'
;MMWQDKKVLVGVGVGASALAYWMFTRLRNSLNSGSSDFIPVGTVKELYVYPVKSCKGISVFSFYCHYLGPISGEHFDRYFVVVDGNSGRFYTARQKPVMVTIECKIADGVLTVKTKDGRSVTVDIDKVRKNKVLRTAV
;
A
#
# COMPACT_ATOMS: atom_id res chain seq x y z
N MET A 1 -35.80 33.64 -56.06
CA MET A 1 -35.49 32.20 -55.93
C MET A 1 -34.20 31.98 -55.13
N MET A 2 -33.03 32.49 -55.57
CA MET A 2 -31.71 32.29 -54.94
C MET A 2 -31.52 32.66 -53.44
N TRP A 3 -32.41 33.46 -52.82
CA TRP A 3 -32.31 33.85 -51.41
C TRP A 3 -32.90 32.82 -50.45
N GLN A 4 -33.94 32.10 -50.88
CA GLN A 4 -34.52 31.01 -50.08
C GLN A 4 -33.58 29.79 -50.09
N ASP A 5 -32.95 29.49 -51.23
CA ASP A 5 -32.02 28.37 -51.35
C ASP A 5 -30.79 28.52 -50.44
N LYS A 6 -30.27 29.75 -50.28
CA LYS A 6 -29.15 30.04 -49.36
C LYS A 6 -29.53 29.85 -47.89
N LYS A 7 -30.76 30.20 -47.50
CA LYS A 7 -31.25 29.98 -46.13
C LYS A 7 -31.47 28.50 -45.83
N VAL A 8 -32.00 27.75 -46.80
CA VAL A 8 -32.14 26.30 -46.71
C VAL A 8 -30.78 25.62 -46.59
N LEU A 9 -29.80 26.03 -47.41
CA LEU A 9 -28.45 25.48 -47.38
C LEU A 9 -27.74 25.72 -46.03
N VAL A 10 -27.84 26.93 -45.48
CA VAL A 10 -27.28 27.26 -44.15
C VAL A 10 -28.00 26.48 -43.04
N GLY A 11 -29.33 26.35 -43.11
CA GLY A 11 -30.11 25.57 -42.15
C GLY A 11 -29.73 24.08 -42.14
N VAL A 12 -29.52 23.48 -43.32
CA VAL A 12 -29.08 22.08 -43.46
C VAL A 12 -27.67 21.88 -42.90
N GLY A 13 -26.74 22.81 -43.15
CA GLY A 13 -25.37 22.74 -42.62
C GLY A 13 -25.30 22.80 -41.09
N VAL A 14 -26.10 23.69 -40.47
CA VAL A 14 -26.15 23.81 -39.00
C VAL A 14 -26.84 22.58 -38.38
N GLY A 15 -27.90 22.07 -39.00
CA GLY A 15 -28.57 20.84 -38.56
C GLY A 15 -27.66 19.61 -38.60
N ALA A 16 -26.90 19.43 -39.69
CA ALA A 16 -26.00 18.29 -39.86
C ALA A 16 -24.82 18.32 -38.87
N SER A 17 -24.25 19.50 -38.60
CA SER A 17 -23.17 19.65 -37.61
C SER A 17 -23.66 19.41 -36.18
N ALA A 18 -24.87 19.88 -35.84
CA ALA A 18 -25.48 19.59 -34.54
C ALA A 18 -25.76 18.08 -34.36
N LEU A 19 -26.28 17.41 -35.39
CA LEU A 19 -26.51 15.95 -35.37
C LEU A 19 -25.21 15.16 -35.29
N ALA A 20 -24.18 15.55 -36.04
CA ALA A 20 -22.87 14.91 -35.98
C ALA A 20 -22.22 15.08 -34.59
N TYR A 21 -22.32 16.27 -34.00
CA TYR A 21 -21.83 16.53 -32.65
C TYR A 21 -22.61 15.72 -31.59
N TRP A 22 -23.93 15.66 -31.70
CA TRP A 22 -24.77 14.87 -30.79
C TRP A 22 -24.47 13.37 -30.91
N MET A 23 -24.30 12.87 -32.14
CA MET A 23 -23.95 11.47 -32.38
C MET A 23 -22.54 11.14 -31.85
N PHE A 24 -21.56 12.03 -32.07
CA PHE A 24 -20.19 11.87 -31.58
C PHE A 24 -20.11 11.87 -30.05
N THR A 25 -20.80 12.81 -29.39
CA THR A 25 -20.84 12.87 -27.92
C THR A 25 -21.53 11.65 -27.33
N ARG A 26 -22.63 11.17 -27.94
CA ARG A 26 -23.34 9.96 -27.50
C ARG A 26 -22.52 8.69 -27.68
N LEU A 27 -21.84 8.55 -28.82
CA LEU A 27 -20.95 7.41 -29.08
C LEU A 27 -19.76 7.41 -28.11
N ARG A 28 -19.14 8.57 -27.89
CA ARG A 28 -18.04 8.73 -26.93
C ARG A 28 -18.46 8.36 -25.51
N ASN A 29 -19.63 8.80 -25.06
CA ASN A 29 -20.13 8.45 -23.73
C ASN A 29 -20.45 6.96 -23.62
N SER A 30 -21.04 6.36 -24.66
CA SER A 30 -21.34 4.92 -24.69
C SER A 30 -20.08 4.04 -24.69
N LEU A 31 -19.03 4.44 -25.42
CA LEU A 31 -17.75 3.73 -25.43
C LEU A 31 -17.00 3.89 -24.10
N ASN A 32 -17.14 5.04 -23.45
CA ASN A 32 -16.60 5.28 -22.11
C ASN A 32 -17.47 4.69 -20.97
N SER A 33 -18.59 4.04 -21.29
CA SER A 33 -19.49 3.40 -20.31
C SER A 33 -18.98 2.05 -19.79
N GLY A 34 -17.72 1.67 -20.10
CA GLY A 34 -17.10 0.43 -19.66
C GLY A 34 -16.70 0.40 -18.17
N SER A 35 -17.14 1.37 -17.37
CA SER A 35 -16.93 1.33 -15.92
C SER A 35 -17.97 0.42 -15.30
N SER A 36 -17.57 -0.79 -14.90
CA SER A 36 -18.33 -1.55 -13.91
C SER A 36 -18.54 -0.66 -12.69
N ASP A 37 -19.77 -0.55 -12.20
CA ASP A 37 -20.05 0.18 -10.96
C ASP A 37 -19.24 -0.45 -9.81
N PHE A 38 -18.23 0.25 -9.32
CA PHE A 38 -17.48 -0.19 -8.15
C PHE A 38 -18.42 -0.07 -6.94
N ILE A 39 -18.81 -1.21 -6.40
CA ILE A 39 -19.63 -1.26 -5.18
C ILE A 39 -18.68 -1.13 -3.98
N PRO A 40 -18.85 -0.11 -3.11
CA PRO A 40 -18.06 -0.01 -1.90
C PRO A 40 -18.40 -1.17 -0.95
N VAL A 41 -17.41 -2.02 -0.64
CA VAL A 41 -17.59 -3.22 0.22
C VAL A 41 -17.16 -3.00 1.68
N GLY A 42 -16.57 -1.86 1.99
CA GLY A 42 -16.13 -1.55 3.35
C GLY A 42 -15.21 -0.34 3.42
N THR A 43 -14.82 -0.01 4.66
CA THR A 43 -13.85 1.05 4.96
C THR A 43 -12.78 0.49 5.89
N VAL A 44 -11.54 0.92 5.70
CA VAL A 44 -10.43 0.53 6.57
C VAL A 44 -10.64 1.16 7.94
N LYS A 45 -10.75 0.31 8.98
CA LYS A 45 -10.89 0.77 10.37
C LYS A 45 -9.55 1.16 10.98
N GLU A 46 -8.56 0.28 10.86
CA GLU A 46 -7.25 0.41 11.51
C GLU A 46 -6.17 -0.18 10.62
N LEU A 47 -4.96 0.35 10.74
CA LEU A 47 -3.77 -0.12 10.05
C LEU A 47 -2.69 -0.50 11.06
N TYR A 48 -1.95 -1.55 10.74
CA TYR A 48 -0.88 -2.06 11.59
C TYR A 48 0.34 -2.42 10.75
N VAL A 49 1.53 -2.16 11.31
CA VAL A 49 2.83 -2.59 10.76
C VAL A 49 3.54 -3.45 11.80
N TYR A 50 4.23 -4.50 11.34
CA TYR A 50 4.93 -5.46 12.19
C TYR A 50 6.42 -5.49 11.85
N PRO A 51 7.26 -4.58 12.39
CA PRO A 51 8.67 -4.50 12.00
C PRO A 51 9.44 -5.81 12.19
N VAL A 52 9.13 -6.54 13.26
CA VAL A 52 9.69 -7.87 13.56
C VAL A 52 8.59 -8.92 13.41
N LYS A 53 8.86 -9.97 12.64
CA LYS A 53 7.94 -11.07 12.37
C LYS A 53 7.45 -11.71 13.68
N SER A 54 6.13 -11.86 13.78
CA SER A 54 5.43 -12.47 14.93
C SER A 54 5.45 -11.67 16.25
N CYS A 55 6.00 -10.45 16.25
CA CYS A 55 5.96 -9.55 17.40
C CYS A 55 4.69 -8.67 17.40
N LYS A 56 4.52 -7.84 18.42
CA LYS A 56 3.37 -6.93 18.55
C LYS A 56 3.35 -5.92 17.40
N GLY A 57 2.17 -5.73 16.81
CA GLY A 57 1.94 -4.74 15.75
C GLY A 57 1.93 -3.32 16.29
N ILE A 58 2.39 -2.38 15.47
CA ILE A 58 2.32 -0.94 15.72
C ILE A 58 1.11 -0.41 14.96
N SER A 59 0.15 0.19 15.67
CA SER A 59 -0.97 0.89 15.04
C SER A 59 -0.46 2.16 14.36
N VAL A 60 -0.87 2.38 13.12
CA VAL A 60 -0.48 3.55 12.33
C VAL A 60 -1.71 4.20 11.70
N PHE A 61 -1.67 5.51 11.50
CA PHE A 61 -2.73 6.24 10.81
C PHE A 61 -2.71 5.95 9.29
N SER A 62 -1.52 5.86 8.73
CA SER A 62 -1.29 5.61 7.30
C SER A 62 0.05 4.90 7.10
N PHE A 63 0.17 4.19 5.98
CA PHE A 63 1.45 3.68 5.49
C PHE A 63 1.52 3.78 3.97
N TYR A 64 2.73 3.74 3.43
CA TYR A 64 2.99 3.64 2.01
C TYR A 64 2.93 2.17 1.57
N CYS A 65 2.14 1.87 0.54
CA CYS A 65 2.03 0.55 -0.06
C CYS A 65 3.20 0.30 -1.01
N HIS A 66 4.34 -0.16 -0.47
CA HIS A 66 5.50 -0.53 -1.28
C HIS A 66 5.36 -1.94 -1.84
N TYR A 67 6.11 -2.27 -2.90
CA TYR A 67 6.03 -3.58 -3.57
C TYR A 67 6.41 -4.76 -2.66
N LEU A 68 7.21 -4.51 -1.61
CA LEU A 68 7.56 -5.50 -0.59
C LEU A 68 6.56 -5.56 0.59
N GLY A 69 5.64 -4.61 0.68
CA GLY A 69 4.69 -4.49 1.77
C GLY A 69 4.56 -3.07 2.35
N PRO A 70 3.73 -2.87 3.38
CA PRO A 70 3.52 -1.59 4.03
C PRO A 70 4.78 -0.98 4.65
N ILE A 71 4.95 0.33 4.51
CA ILE A 71 6.03 1.11 5.15
C ILE A 71 5.44 2.32 5.87
N SER A 72 5.72 2.49 7.16
CA SER A 72 5.35 3.69 7.93
C SER A 72 6.60 4.29 8.58
N GLY A 73 7.12 5.36 7.99
CA GLY A 73 8.41 5.93 8.40
C GLY A 73 9.54 4.90 8.27
N GLU A 74 10.22 4.61 9.38
CA GLU A 74 11.28 3.59 9.45
C GLU A 74 10.74 2.16 9.69
N HIS A 75 9.43 2.00 9.85
CA HIS A 75 8.79 0.70 10.09
C HIS A 75 8.42 0.04 8.76
N PHE A 76 9.23 -0.93 8.34
CA PHE A 76 8.95 -1.80 7.20
C PHE A 76 8.26 -3.08 7.70
N ASP A 77 7.13 -3.47 7.09
CA ASP A 77 6.41 -4.67 7.53
C ASP A 77 7.28 -5.94 7.36
N ARG A 78 7.46 -6.67 8.46
CA ARG A 78 8.15 -7.96 8.59
C ARG A 78 9.58 -7.96 8.05
N TYR A 79 10.27 -6.83 8.17
CA TYR A 79 11.64 -6.67 7.70
C TYR A 79 12.65 -7.46 8.53
N PHE A 80 12.35 -7.71 9.81
CA PHE A 80 13.18 -8.49 10.72
C PHE A 80 12.52 -9.81 11.12
N VAL A 81 13.34 -10.80 11.46
CA VAL A 81 12.91 -12.08 12.03
C VAL A 81 13.80 -12.46 13.20
N VAL A 82 13.21 -13.08 14.22
CA VAL A 82 13.97 -13.61 15.37
C VAL A 82 14.51 -14.98 15.00
N VAL A 83 15.81 -15.17 15.20
CA VAL A 83 16.50 -16.45 14.98
C VAL A 83 17.20 -16.90 16.25
N ASP A 84 17.30 -18.20 16.43
CA ASP A 84 18.17 -18.79 17.43
C ASP A 84 19.64 -18.60 17.02
N GLY A 85 20.44 -18.02 17.90
CA GLY A 85 21.84 -17.69 17.62
C GLY A 85 22.74 -18.92 17.41
N ASN A 86 22.34 -20.07 17.95
CA ASN A 86 23.10 -21.33 17.88
C ASN A 86 22.67 -22.19 16.69
N SER A 87 21.37 -22.48 16.56
CA SER A 87 20.85 -23.36 15.51
C SER A 87 20.52 -22.65 14.20
N GLY A 88 20.40 -21.32 14.19
CA GLY A 88 20.00 -20.54 13.02
C GLY A 88 18.51 -20.64 12.66
N ARG A 89 17.72 -21.39 13.44
CA ARG A 89 16.28 -21.58 13.23
C ARG A 89 15.51 -20.32 13.56
N PHE A 90 14.56 -19.95 12.72
CA PHE A 90 13.67 -18.83 13.00
C PHE A 90 12.56 -19.21 13.99
N TYR A 91 12.17 -18.24 14.83
CA TYR A 91 11.03 -18.37 15.73
C TYR A 91 9.80 -17.63 15.18
N THR A 92 8.63 -18.23 15.43
CA THR A 92 7.32 -17.64 15.13
C THR A 92 6.39 -17.72 16.33
N ALA A 93 5.31 -16.94 16.32
CA ALA A 93 4.29 -16.99 17.36
C ALA A 93 3.63 -18.37 17.52
N ARG A 94 3.66 -19.23 16.48
CA ARG A 94 3.19 -20.62 16.59
C ARG A 94 4.06 -21.45 17.53
N GLN A 95 5.37 -21.21 17.54
CA GLN A 95 6.32 -21.92 18.41
C GLN A 95 6.49 -21.21 19.76
N LYS A 96 6.44 -19.88 19.76
CA LYS A 96 6.65 -19.01 20.92
C LYS A 96 5.55 -17.94 20.97
N PRO A 97 4.34 -18.25 21.47
CA PRO A 97 3.21 -17.32 21.47
C PRO A 97 3.51 -16.00 22.20
N VAL A 98 4.38 -16.03 23.21
CA VAL A 98 4.81 -14.84 23.96
C VAL A 98 5.40 -13.73 23.07
N MET A 99 5.89 -14.05 21.87
CA MET A 99 6.42 -13.06 20.92
C MET A 99 5.42 -11.95 20.61
N VAL A 100 4.11 -12.24 20.58
CA VAL A 100 3.06 -11.25 20.28
C VAL A 100 2.94 -10.16 21.35
N THR A 101 3.55 -10.35 22.52
CA THR A 101 3.61 -9.36 23.61
C THR A 101 4.83 -8.47 23.54
N ILE A 102 5.80 -8.80 22.67
CA ILE A 102 7.05 -8.08 22.53
C ILE A 102 6.80 -6.86 21.66
N GLU A 103 7.05 -5.68 22.21
CA GLU A 103 6.97 -4.39 21.54
C GLU A 103 8.23 -4.16 20.70
N CYS A 104 8.04 -3.67 19.49
CA CYS A 104 9.13 -3.31 18.60
C CYS A 104 8.94 -1.85 18.17
N LYS A 105 10.03 -1.09 18.16
CA LYS A 105 10.06 0.28 17.64
C LYS A 105 11.38 0.50 16.91
N ILE A 106 11.34 1.20 15.80
CA ILE A 106 12.52 1.66 15.07
C ILE A 106 12.44 3.18 15.12
N ALA A 107 13.52 3.80 15.57
CA ALA A 107 13.69 5.25 15.56
C ALA A 107 15.18 5.55 15.38
N ASP A 108 15.48 6.50 14.50
CA ASP A 108 16.83 6.95 14.20
C ASP A 108 17.76 5.79 13.81
N GLY A 109 17.24 4.83 13.04
CA GLY A 109 17.99 3.65 12.61
C GLY A 109 18.27 2.62 13.72
N VAL A 110 17.68 2.77 14.91
CA VAL A 110 17.84 1.84 16.05
C VAL A 110 16.56 1.04 16.27
N LEU A 111 16.66 -0.28 16.14
CA LEU A 111 15.60 -1.22 16.51
C LEU A 111 15.64 -1.45 18.02
N THR A 112 14.58 -1.02 18.71
CA THR A 112 14.32 -1.32 20.13
C THR A 112 13.28 -2.42 20.25
N VAL A 113 13.61 -3.48 20.99
CA VAL A 113 12.73 -4.60 21.30
C VAL A 113 12.50 -4.63 22.81
N LYS A 114 11.25 -4.53 23.25
CA LYS A 114 10.88 -4.45 24.67
C LYS A 114 9.89 -5.56 25.04
N THR A 115 10.18 -6.30 26.10
CA THR A 115 9.27 -7.31 26.63
C THR A 115 8.22 -6.67 27.53
N LYS A 116 7.13 -7.42 27.78
CA LYS A 116 6.07 -6.99 28.71
C LYS A 116 6.60 -6.68 30.13
N ASP A 117 7.65 -7.38 30.56
CA ASP A 117 8.29 -7.18 31.87
C ASP A 117 9.18 -5.91 31.93
N GLY A 118 9.29 -5.16 30.84
CA GLY A 118 10.08 -3.93 30.76
C GLY A 118 11.54 -4.12 30.34
N ARG A 119 12.02 -5.35 30.18
CA ARG A 119 13.37 -5.61 29.64
C ARG A 119 13.45 -5.18 28.19
N SER A 120 14.53 -4.53 27.80
CA SER A 120 14.72 -4.05 26.43
C SER A 120 16.10 -4.34 25.88
N VAL A 121 16.17 -4.56 24.58
CA VAL A 121 17.41 -4.69 23.81
C VAL A 121 17.33 -3.75 22.62
N THR A 122 18.44 -3.09 22.30
CA THR A 122 18.57 -2.16 21.17
C THR A 122 19.58 -2.68 20.17
N VAL A 123 19.29 -2.51 18.88
CA VAL A 123 20.15 -2.90 17.77
C VAL A 123 20.28 -1.71 16.81
N ASP A 124 21.51 -1.23 16.63
CA ASP A 124 21.85 -0.24 15.60
C ASP A 124 21.91 -0.94 14.24
N ILE A 125 20.96 -0.63 13.36
CA ILE A 125 20.77 -1.30 12.07
C ILE A 125 21.93 -0.98 11.13
N ASP A 126 22.42 0.26 11.14
CA ASP A 126 23.52 0.70 10.28
C ASP A 126 24.83 0.04 10.68
N LYS A 127 25.08 -0.09 11.97
CA LYS A 127 26.24 -0.82 12.49
C LYS A 127 26.20 -2.29 12.08
N VAL A 128 25.05 -2.94 12.19
CA VAL A 128 24.89 -4.35 11.76
C VAL A 128 25.15 -4.49 10.24
N ARG A 129 24.60 -3.57 9.43
CA ARG A 129 24.80 -3.56 7.97
C ARG A 129 26.27 -3.37 7.59
N LYS A 130 26.99 -2.49 8.28
CA LYS A 130 28.43 -2.24 8.07
C LYS A 130 29.28 -3.46 8.40
N ASN A 131 28.92 -4.22 9.43
CA ASN A 131 29.64 -5.43 9.82
C ASN A 131 29.49 -6.58 8.81
N LYS A 132 28.52 -6.51 7.88
CA LYS A 132 28.29 -7.50 6.81
C LYS A 132 28.25 -8.96 7.29
N VAL A 133 27.75 -9.20 8.50
CA VAL A 133 27.62 -10.55 9.05
C VAL A 133 26.45 -11.24 8.33
N LEU A 134 26.76 -12.15 7.43
CA LEU A 134 25.79 -12.97 6.73
C LEU A 134 25.70 -14.34 7.41
N ARG A 135 24.49 -14.76 7.75
CA ARG A 135 24.19 -16.11 8.24
C ARG A 135 23.02 -16.66 7.45
N THR A 136 23.14 -17.88 6.95
CA THR A 136 22.03 -18.59 6.31
C THR A 136 21.06 -19.03 7.40
N ALA A 137 19.81 -18.57 7.32
CA ALA A 137 18.75 -19.12 8.16
C ALA A 137 18.46 -20.57 7.71
N VAL A 138 18.35 -21.49 8.67
CA VAL A 138 18.09 -22.92 8.45
C VAL A 138 16.68 -23.27 8.91
#